data_AF-A0A2N9LRR5-F1
#
_entry.id   AF-A0A2N9LRR5-F1
#
_cell.length_a   1.000
_cell.length_b   1.000
_cell.length_c   1.000
_cell.angle_alpha   90.00
_cell.angle_beta   90.00
_cell.angle_gamma   90.00
#
_symmetry.space_group_name_H-M   'P 1'
#
loop_
_entity.id
_entity.type
_entity.pdbx_description
1 polymer ?
#
loop_
_entity_poly.entity_id
_entity_poly.type
_entity_poly.pdbx_seq_one_letter_code
_entity_poly.pdbx_strand_id
1 'polypeptide(L)'
;MTLRYPANIPGGPGHNWADGVAMATPIAHKGVVAGAKVQAMTMLDILLHPELVKNAWDYFNNVQTKETTYKSFLRPEDKPAIWLNTKIMETYRPRMKALYYDPSKYDTYLEQLGIKYPTVKAAPAVEAK
;
A
#
# COMPACT_ATOMS: atom_id res chain seq x y z
N MET A 1 -11.23 -1.94 13.04
CA MET A 1 -9.96 -1.70 12.31
C MET A 1 -8.87 -2.43 13.08
N THR A 2 -8.33 -3.54 12.55
CA THR A 2 -7.40 -4.41 13.29
C THR A 2 -5.92 -4.04 13.07
N LEU A 3 -5.58 -3.47 11.92
CA LEU A 3 -4.24 -2.92 11.64
C LEU A 3 -4.39 -1.60 10.87
N ARG A 4 -3.60 -0.57 11.24
CA ARG A 4 -3.49 0.69 10.49
C ARG A 4 -2.13 0.77 9.82
N TYR A 5 -2.08 1.41 8.65
CA TYR A 5 -0.83 1.57 7.91
C TYR A 5 0.17 2.41 8.73
N PRO A 6 1.35 1.87 9.09
CA PRO A 6 2.24 2.44 10.11
C PRO A 6 3.19 3.50 9.54
N ALA A 7 2.70 4.37 8.66
CA ALA A 7 3.48 5.44 8.05
C ALA A 7 2.74 6.78 7.94
N ASN A 8 1.44 6.82 8.28
CA ASN A 8 0.66 8.06 8.23
C ASN A 8 0.96 8.95 9.45
N ILE A 9 0.97 10.27 9.24
CA ILE A 9 1.06 11.26 10.31
C ILE A 9 -0.36 11.68 10.74
N PRO A 10 -0.69 11.72 12.04
CA PRO A 10 -1.98 12.20 12.52
C PRO A 10 -2.25 13.67 12.14
N GLY A 11 -3.51 14.01 11.87
CA GLY A 11 -3.94 15.39 11.62
C GLY A 11 -3.68 15.92 10.20
N GLY A 12 -3.15 15.09 9.30
CA GLY A 12 -3.03 15.42 7.88
C GLY A 12 -4.37 15.47 7.15
N PRO A 13 -4.49 16.23 6.05
CA PRO A 13 -5.70 16.33 5.22
C PRO A 13 -6.17 15.01 4.58
N GLY A 14 -5.30 14.01 4.43
CA GLY A 14 -5.59 12.74 3.77
C GLY A 14 -5.72 12.86 2.26
N HIS A 15 -5.26 11.86 1.50
CA HIS A 15 -5.30 11.85 0.03
C HIS A 15 -4.84 13.17 -0.63
N ASN A 16 -3.86 13.85 0.00
CA ASN A 16 -3.33 15.14 -0.42
C ASN A 16 -1.81 15.04 -0.62
N TRP A 17 -1.27 15.84 -1.54
CA TRP A 17 0.18 15.85 -1.83
C TRP A 17 1.04 16.18 -0.59
N ALA A 18 0.52 17.00 0.33
CA ALA A 18 1.21 17.37 1.57
C ALA A 18 1.49 16.15 2.47
N ASP A 19 0.62 15.14 2.44
CA ASP A 19 0.81 13.92 3.24
C ASP A 19 1.80 12.94 2.60
N GLY A 20 2.15 13.15 1.32
CA GLY A 20 3.11 12.30 0.61
C GLY A 20 4.49 12.29 1.26
N VAL A 21 4.87 13.38 1.94
CA VAL A 21 6.16 13.49 2.63
C VAL A 21 6.29 12.48 3.79
N ALA A 22 5.18 12.11 4.43
CA ALA A 22 5.18 11.19 5.57
C ALA A 22 5.82 9.85 5.19
N MET A 23 5.47 9.35 3.99
CA MET A 23 5.94 8.06 3.46
C MET A 23 7.41 8.06 3.08
N ALA A 24 7.97 9.23 2.75
CA ALA A 24 9.35 9.37 2.30
C ALA A 24 10.37 9.33 3.46
N THR A 25 9.91 9.25 4.71
CA THR A 25 10.80 9.33 5.87
C THR A 25 11.42 7.98 6.24
N PRO A 26 12.66 7.94 6.77
CA PRO A 26 13.26 6.70 7.26
C PRO A 26 12.47 6.03 8.39
N ILE A 27 11.73 6.80 9.19
CA ILE A 27 10.87 6.26 10.25
C ILE A 27 9.64 5.55 9.67
N ALA A 28 9.04 6.09 8.61
CA ALA A 28 7.97 5.42 7.88
C ALA A 28 8.44 4.08 7.30
N HIS A 29 9.64 4.02 6.70
CA HIS A 29 10.20 2.76 6.21
C HIS A 29 10.31 1.69 7.32
N LYS A 30 10.87 2.08 8.49
CA LYS A 30 10.98 1.16 9.63
C LYS A 30 9.60 0.69 10.13
N GLY A 31 8.63 1.60 10.20
CA GLY A 31 7.24 1.29 10.57
C GLY A 31 6.61 0.30 9.59
N VAL A 32 6.78 0.52 8.29
CA VAL A 32 6.28 -0.38 7.23
C VAL A 32 6.93 -1.75 7.31
N VAL A 33 8.25 -1.85 7.54
CA VAL A 33 8.94 -3.14 7.71
C VAL A 33 8.38 -3.90 8.91
N ALA A 34 8.14 -3.22 10.04
CA ALA A 34 7.51 -3.84 11.20
C ALA A 34 6.07 -4.28 10.92
N GLY A 35 5.26 -3.42 10.28
CA GLY A 35 3.89 -3.76 9.88
C GLY A 35 3.82 -4.94 8.92
N ALA A 36 4.75 -5.01 7.96
CA ALA A 36 4.86 -6.13 7.04
C ALA A 36 5.19 -7.44 7.77
N LYS A 37 6.09 -7.42 8.76
CA LYS A 37 6.37 -8.58 9.60
C LYS A 37 5.14 -9.02 10.39
N VAL A 38 4.42 -8.09 11.02
CA VAL A 38 3.17 -8.40 11.73
C VAL A 38 2.18 -9.06 10.78
N GLN A 39 1.94 -8.46 9.59
CA GLN A 39 1.02 -9.02 8.61
C GLN A 39 1.44 -10.42 8.13
N ALA A 40 2.73 -10.65 7.87
CA ALA A 40 3.24 -11.95 7.47
C ALA A 40 3.05 -13.01 8.57
N MET A 41 3.36 -12.67 9.82
CA MET A 41 3.15 -13.57 10.96
C MET A 41 1.66 -13.86 11.19
N THR A 42 0.78 -12.85 11.06
CA THR A 42 -0.68 -13.07 11.13
C THR A 42 -1.17 -14.02 10.04
N MET A 43 -0.61 -13.96 8.83
CA MET A 43 -0.95 -14.94 7.78
C MET A 43 -0.49 -16.35 8.16
N LEU A 44 0.70 -16.50 8.75
CA LEU A 44 1.15 -17.80 9.25
C LEU A 44 0.22 -18.32 10.36
N ASP A 45 -0.18 -17.48 11.29
CA ASP A 45 -1.12 -17.87 12.36
C ASP A 45 -2.43 -18.39 11.75
N ILE A 46 -3.02 -17.66 10.79
CA ILE A 46 -4.26 -18.06 10.11
C ILE A 46 -4.11 -19.40 9.38
N LEU A 47 -2.97 -19.65 8.75
CA LEU A 47 -2.73 -20.87 7.96
C LEU A 47 -2.41 -22.09 8.83
N LEU A 48 -1.71 -21.89 9.94
CA LEU A 48 -1.24 -22.97 10.82
C LEU A 48 -2.25 -23.29 11.94
N HIS A 49 -3.14 -22.37 12.25
CA HIS A 49 -4.12 -22.47 13.34
C HIS A 49 -5.55 -22.23 12.79
N PRO A 50 -6.15 -23.21 12.10
CA PRO A 50 -7.46 -23.06 11.46
C PRO A 50 -8.60 -22.73 12.44
N GLU A 51 -8.44 -23.03 13.73
CA GLU A 51 -9.35 -22.62 14.79
C GLU A 51 -9.48 -21.10 14.92
N LEU A 52 -8.44 -20.33 14.58
CA LEU A 52 -8.51 -18.86 14.59
C LEU A 52 -9.51 -18.35 13.55
N VAL A 53 -9.54 -18.96 12.36
CA VAL A 53 -10.50 -18.64 11.31
C VAL A 53 -11.91 -18.97 11.75
N LYS A 54 -12.09 -20.16 12.36
CA LYS A 54 -13.40 -20.57 12.90
C LYS A 54 -13.89 -19.58 13.96
N ASN A 55 -13.06 -19.26 14.94
CA ASN A 55 -13.42 -18.34 16.02
C ASN A 55 -13.71 -16.92 15.49
N ALA A 56 -12.97 -16.46 14.47
CA ALA A 56 -13.23 -15.19 13.82
C ALA A 56 -14.59 -15.16 13.11
N TRP A 57 -14.96 -16.25 12.41
CA TRP A 57 -16.30 -16.38 11.82
C TRP A 57 -17.40 -16.48 12.86
N ASP A 58 -17.18 -17.23 13.95
CA ASP A 58 -18.13 -17.34 15.04
C ASP A 58 -18.39 -15.96 15.69
N TYR A 59 -17.35 -15.17 15.93
CA TYR A 59 -17.49 -13.80 16.41
C TYR A 59 -18.19 -12.90 15.38
N PHE A 60 -17.79 -12.98 14.11
CA PHE A 60 -18.38 -12.16 13.05
C PHE A 60 -19.89 -12.40 12.94
N ASN A 61 -20.32 -13.66 12.88
CA ASN A 61 -21.73 -14.03 12.68
C ASN A 61 -22.57 -13.86 13.95
N ASN A 62 -22.05 -14.26 15.11
CA ASN A 62 -22.85 -14.33 16.34
C ASN A 62 -22.75 -13.07 17.21
N VAL A 63 -21.78 -12.17 16.93
CA VAL A 63 -21.58 -10.93 17.67
C VAL A 63 -21.65 -9.72 16.73
N GLN A 64 -20.75 -9.63 15.74
CA GLN A 64 -20.58 -8.41 14.96
C GLN A 64 -21.76 -8.13 14.01
N THR A 65 -22.30 -9.16 13.36
CA THR A 65 -23.39 -9.03 12.37
C THR A 65 -24.70 -9.67 12.83
N LYS A 66 -24.78 -10.08 14.11
CA LYS A 66 -25.95 -10.76 14.70
C LYS A 66 -27.27 -10.05 14.36
N GLU A 67 -27.29 -8.73 14.45
CA GLU A 67 -28.48 -7.89 14.24
C GLU A 67 -28.41 -7.08 12.94
N THR A 68 -27.33 -7.20 12.17
CA THR A 68 -27.08 -6.37 10.98
C THR A 68 -26.81 -7.25 9.77
N THR A 69 -27.77 -7.26 8.84
CA THR A 69 -27.60 -7.89 7.53
C THR A 69 -27.06 -6.90 6.52
N TYR A 70 -25.96 -7.24 5.85
CA TYR A 70 -25.43 -6.45 4.75
C TYR A 70 -26.46 -6.35 3.62
N LYS A 71 -26.74 -5.11 3.19
CA LYS A 71 -27.48 -4.82 1.97
C LYS A 71 -26.52 -4.12 1.01
N SER A 72 -26.39 -4.66 -0.19
CA SER A 72 -25.59 -4.04 -1.24
C SER A 72 -26.14 -2.64 -1.53
N PHE A 73 -25.25 -1.65 -1.61
CA PHE A 73 -25.57 -0.34 -2.14
C PHE A 73 -25.74 -0.36 -3.67
N LEU A 74 -25.25 -1.42 -4.32
CA LEU A 74 -25.36 -1.65 -5.75
C LEU A 74 -26.57 -2.56 -6.04
N ARG A 75 -27.38 -2.16 -7.00
CA ARG A 75 -28.46 -2.97 -7.58
C ARG A 75 -27.88 -4.01 -8.55
N PRO A 76 -28.59 -5.12 -8.83
CA PRO A 76 -28.11 -6.16 -9.76
C PRO A 76 -27.73 -5.63 -11.16
N GLU A 77 -28.37 -4.56 -11.60
CA GLU A 77 -28.17 -3.92 -12.90
C GLU A 77 -27.09 -2.84 -12.92
N ASP A 78 -26.59 -2.41 -11.74
CA ASP A 78 -25.59 -1.35 -11.67
C ASP A 78 -24.28 -1.83 -12.31
N LYS A 79 -23.82 -1.10 -13.33
CA LYS A 79 -22.53 -1.33 -13.99
C LYS A 79 -21.53 -0.25 -13.60
N PRO A 80 -20.23 -0.57 -13.49
CA PRO A 80 -19.21 0.44 -13.28
C PRO A 80 -19.32 1.54 -14.34
N ALA A 81 -19.28 2.79 -13.92
CA ALA A 81 -19.40 3.95 -14.79
C ALA A 81 -18.09 4.23 -15.56
N ILE A 82 -17.62 3.24 -16.33
CA ILE A 82 -16.33 3.29 -17.04
C ILE A 82 -16.23 4.46 -18.02
N TRP A 83 -17.37 4.96 -18.51
CA TRP A 83 -17.46 6.08 -19.44
C TRP A 83 -17.03 7.42 -18.82
N LEU A 84 -17.09 7.58 -17.49
CA LEU A 84 -16.76 8.84 -16.82
C LEU A 84 -15.30 9.25 -17.04
N ASN A 85 -14.41 8.27 -17.17
CA ASN A 85 -12.98 8.51 -17.36
C ASN A 85 -12.52 8.30 -18.80
N THR A 86 -13.39 7.89 -19.73
CA THR A 86 -13.00 7.51 -21.11
C THR A 86 -12.16 8.60 -21.79
N LYS A 87 -12.66 9.83 -21.84
CA LYS A 87 -11.96 10.97 -22.48
C LYS A 87 -10.59 11.24 -21.85
N ILE A 88 -10.51 11.23 -20.52
CA ILE A 88 -9.26 11.45 -19.78
C ILE A 88 -8.27 10.33 -20.09
N MET A 89 -8.73 9.08 -20.04
CA MET A 89 -7.91 7.91 -20.31
C MET A 89 -7.40 7.88 -21.75
N GLU A 90 -8.25 8.18 -22.73
CA GLU A 90 -7.87 8.29 -24.15
C GLU A 90 -6.82 9.38 -24.37
N THR A 91 -6.95 10.52 -23.70
CA THR A 91 -6.01 11.65 -23.82
C THR A 91 -4.66 11.33 -23.19
N TYR A 92 -4.65 10.81 -21.95
CA TYR A 92 -3.44 10.75 -21.13
C TYR A 92 -2.79 9.37 -21.08
N ARG A 93 -3.53 8.27 -21.23
CA ARG A 93 -2.91 6.93 -21.15
C ARG A 93 -1.80 6.71 -22.19
N PRO A 94 -1.94 7.10 -23.48
CA PRO A 94 -0.85 6.96 -24.44
C PRO A 94 0.39 7.75 -24.04
N ARG A 95 0.21 8.97 -23.50
CA ARG A 95 1.30 9.83 -23.03
C ARG A 95 1.98 9.25 -21.79
N MET A 96 1.20 8.74 -20.84
CA MET A 96 1.70 8.10 -19.63
C MET A 96 2.49 6.82 -19.92
N LYS A 97 2.05 6.02 -20.90
CA LYS A 97 2.73 4.76 -21.26
C LYS A 97 4.21 4.96 -21.61
N ALA A 98 4.55 6.07 -22.25
CA ALA A 98 5.95 6.40 -22.57
C ALA A 98 6.80 6.68 -21.31
N LEU A 99 6.17 6.97 -20.17
CA LEU A 99 6.81 7.27 -18.89
C LEU A 99 6.79 6.08 -17.93
N TYR A 100 6.16 4.96 -18.31
CA TYR A 100 6.11 3.78 -17.46
C TYR A 100 7.50 3.18 -17.27
N TYR A 101 7.69 2.56 -16.12
CA TYR A 101 8.93 1.87 -15.80
C TYR A 101 9.17 0.75 -16.82
N ASP A 102 10.34 0.78 -17.48
CA ASP A 102 10.76 -0.22 -18.44
C ASP A 102 11.87 -1.10 -17.83
N PRO A 103 11.52 -2.25 -17.22
CA PRO A 103 12.48 -3.14 -16.59
C PRO A 103 13.43 -3.83 -17.59
N SER A 104 13.20 -3.70 -18.91
CA SER A 104 14.14 -4.22 -19.92
C SER A 104 15.30 -3.27 -20.20
N LYS A 105 15.19 -2.00 -19.77
CA LYS A 105 16.18 -0.95 -19.99
C LYS A 105 16.92 -0.52 -18.73
N TYR A 106 16.27 -0.67 -17.58
CA TYR A 106 16.78 -0.20 -16.29
C TYR A 106 16.56 -1.28 -15.23
N ASP A 107 17.51 -1.42 -14.31
CA ASP A 107 17.41 -2.36 -13.19
C ASP A 107 16.44 -1.85 -12.12
N THR A 108 16.31 -0.52 -12.00
CA THR A 108 15.39 0.10 -11.03
C THR A 108 14.66 1.33 -11.58
N TYR A 109 13.51 1.65 -10.98
CA TYR A 109 12.77 2.88 -11.32
C TYR A 109 13.58 4.15 -11.01
N LEU A 110 14.44 4.13 -9.99
CA LEU A 110 15.30 5.26 -9.66
C LEU A 110 16.34 5.51 -10.76
N GLU A 111 16.88 4.44 -11.33
CA GLU A 111 17.81 4.53 -12.47
C GLU A 111 17.12 5.15 -13.69
N GLN A 112 15.89 4.74 -14.01
CA GLN A 112 15.10 5.34 -15.09
C GLN A 112 14.87 6.86 -14.88
N LEU A 113 14.75 7.30 -13.63
CA LEU A 113 14.63 8.71 -13.28
C LEU A 113 15.98 9.45 -13.24
N GLY A 114 17.11 8.79 -13.49
CA GLY A 114 18.45 9.36 -13.38
C GLY A 114 18.89 9.62 -11.94
N ILE A 115 18.25 8.97 -10.96
CA ILE A 115 18.50 9.17 -9.53
C ILE A 115 19.47 8.10 -9.04
N LYS A 116 20.68 8.54 -8.66
CA LYS A 116 21.67 7.67 -8.01
C LYS A 116 21.30 7.45 -6.54
N TYR A 117 20.99 6.21 -6.16
CA TYR A 117 20.64 5.83 -4.80
C TYR A 117 21.47 4.61 -4.34
N PRO A 118 21.86 4.50 -3.05
CA PRO A 118 21.65 5.48 -1.98
C PRO A 118 22.55 6.71 -2.12
N THR A 119 22.04 7.89 -1.76
CA THR A 119 22.80 9.15 -1.69
C THR A 119 23.55 9.25 -0.35
N VAL A 120 24.21 8.17 0.07
CA VAL A 120 25.01 8.18 1.30
C VAL A 120 26.31 8.95 1.04
N LYS A 121 26.70 9.81 1.99
CA LYS A 121 28.04 10.40 1.98
C LYS A 121 29.05 9.25 2.08
N ALA A 122 30.14 9.33 1.32
CA ALA A 122 31.25 8.41 1.48
C ALA A 122 31.70 8.42 2.95
N ALA A 123 31.87 7.25 3.55
CA ALA A 123 32.49 7.17 4.87
C ALA A 123 33.89 7.80 4.77
N PRO A 124 34.32 8.57 5.77
CA PRO A 124 35.70 9.05 5.80
C PRO A 124 36.64 7.84 5.70
N ALA A 125 37.67 7.94 4.88
CA ALA A 125 38.68 6.91 4.76
C ALA A 125 39.25 6.63 6.15
N VAL A 126 39.06 5.42 6.65
CA VAL A 126 39.75 4.97 7.85
C VAL A 126 41.18 4.68 7.41
N GLU A 127 42.11 5.58 7.73
CA GLU A 127 43.54 5.29 7.60
C GLU A 127 43.85 4.08 8.49
N ALA A 128 44.29 2.98 7.86
CA ALA A 128 44.83 1.85 8.57
C ALA A 128 46.12 2.31 9.28
N LYS A 129 46.14 2.18 10.62
CA LYS A 129 47.36 2.31 11.43
C LYS A 129 48.31 1.16 11.16
#